data_AF-A0A9D1QA46-F1
#
_entry.id   AF-A0A9D1QA46-F1
#
_cell.length_a   1.000
_cell.length_b   1.000
_cell.length_c   1.000
_cell.angle_alpha   90.00
_cell.angle_beta   90.00
_cell.angle_gamma   90.00
#
_symmetry.space_group_name_H-M   'P 1'
#
loop_
_entity.id
_entity.type
_entity.pdbx_description
1 polymer ?
#
loop_
_entity_poly.entity_id
_entity_poly.type
_entity_poly.pdbx_seq_one_letter_code
_entity_poly.pdbx_strand_id
1 'polypeptide(L)' 'MALLDYLAYRTGCEYLSGLHELDSVQRARLRRAVTQLKAEDAPLDEWNDALAYLAGRPPASDAAAAREELLSFLSAAG' A
#
# COMPACT_ATOMS: atom_id res chain seq x y z
N MET A 1 -5.56 4.45 -8.72
CA MET A 1 -5.60 5.63 -7.82
C MET A 1 -6.49 5.48 -6.58
N ALA A 2 -7.74 4.98 -6.64
CA ALA A 2 -8.64 5.03 -5.46
C ALA A 2 -8.10 4.30 -4.21
N LEU A 3 -7.41 3.17 -4.39
CA LEU A 3 -6.72 2.47 -3.30
C LEU A 3 -5.63 3.31 -2.63
N LEU A 4 -4.79 4.01 -3.40
CA LEU A 4 -3.74 4.87 -2.86
C LEU A 4 -4.31 6.02 -2.05
N ASP A 5 -5.37 6.66 -2.56
CA ASP A 5 -6.07 7.74 -1.87
C ASP A 5 -6.70 7.25 -0.55
N TYR A 6 -7.31 6.06 -0.56
CA TYR A 6 -7.82 5.41 0.64
C TYR A 6 -6.72 5.13 1.67
N LEU A 7 -5.58 4.60 1.22
CA LEU A 7 -4.44 4.32 2.11
C LEU A 7 -3.85 5.61 2.70
N ALA A 8 -3.78 6.70 1.93
CA ALA A 8 -3.38 8.02 2.41
C ALA A 8 -4.33 8.53 3.51
N TYR A 9 -5.64 8.50 3.26
CA TYR A 9 -6.65 8.87 4.24
C TYR A 9 -6.52 8.06 5.54
N ARG A 10 -6.30 6.74 5.45
CA ARG A 10 -6.17 5.84 6.61
C ARG A 10 -4.92 6.08 7.45
N THR A 11 -3.89 6.72 6.90
CA THR A 11 -2.64 7.01 7.63
C THR A 11 -2.65 8.37 8.33
N GLY A 12 -3.64 9.21 8.03
CA GLY A 12 -3.70 10.60 8.49
C GLY A 12 -2.80 11.54 7.68
N CYS A 13 -2.30 11.09 6.53
CA CYS A 13 -1.59 11.93 5.58
C CYS A 13 -2.62 12.63 4.70
N GLU A 14 -2.73 13.96 4.81
CA GLU A 14 -3.58 14.76 3.92
C GLU A 14 -3.13 14.70 2.45
N TYR A 15 -1.87 14.31 2.19
CA TYR A 15 -1.29 14.26 0.86
C TYR A 15 -0.42 13.02 0.63
N LEU A 16 -0.57 12.41 -0.56
CA LEU A 16 0.19 11.26 -1.05
C LEU A 16 1.72 11.50 -1.01
N SER A 17 2.15 12.74 -1.20
CA SER A 17 3.57 13.12 -1.25
C SER A 17 4.36 12.78 0.03
N GLY A 18 3.68 12.63 1.17
CA GLY A 18 4.31 12.20 2.43
C GLY A 18 4.50 10.68 2.56
N LEU A 19 3.96 9.87 1.65
CA LEU A 19 4.05 8.41 1.70
C LEU A 19 5.35 7.85 1.11
N HIS A 20 6.19 8.67 0.47
CA HIS A 20 7.50 8.22 -0.02
C HIS A 20 8.48 8.02 1.16
N GLU A 21 8.39 8.88 2.18
CA GLU A 21 9.23 8.85 3.38
C GLU A 21 8.45 8.26 4.56
N LEU A 22 8.03 7.00 4.44
CA LEU A 22 7.28 6.34 5.50
C LEU A 22 8.12 6.23 6.78
N ASP A 23 7.73 6.97 7.81
CA ASP A 23 8.19 6.70 9.16
C ASP A 23 7.65 5.34 9.67
N SER A 24 8.21 4.84 10.77
CA SER A 24 7.83 3.55 11.33
C SER A 24 6.36 3.47 11.76
N VAL A 25 5.75 4.59 12.15
CA VAL A 25 4.34 4.69 12.54
C VAL A 25 3.43 4.67 11.32
N GLN A 26 3.76 5.41 10.26
CA GLN A 26 3.05 5.44 8.99
C GLN A 26 3.10 4.06 8.32
N ARG A 27 4.27 3.41 8.31
CA ARG A 27 4.41 2.03 7.80
C ARG A 27 3.53 1.06 8.58
N ALA A 28 3.49 1.15 9.92
CA ALA A 28 2.61 0.32 10.73
C ALA A 28 1.11 0.58 10.47
N ARG A 29 0.72 1.84 10.26
CA ARG A 29 -0.67 2.23 9.90
C ARG A 29 -1.07 1.69 8.53
N LEU A 30 -0.21 1.84 7.52
CA LEU A 30 -0.43 1.27 6.18
C LEU A 30 -0.56 -0.24 6.25
N ARG A 31 0.35 -0.92 6.93
CA ARG A 31 0.30 -2.38 7.08
C ARG A 31 -1.02 -2.84 7.66
N ARG A 32 -1.51 -2.15 8.70
CA ARG A 32 -2.82 -2.42 9.30
C ARG A 32 -3.96 -2.19 8.31
N ALA A 33 -3.93 -1.09 7.55
CA ALA A 33 -4.95 -0.80 6.54
C ALA A 33 -4.98 -1.87 5.43
N VAL A 34 -3.82 -2.24 4.90
CA VAL A 34 -3.71 -3.28 3.85
C VAL A 34 -4.13 -4.67 4.37
N THR A 35 -3.82 -4.99 5.63
CA THR A 35 -4.25 -6.26 6.25
C THR A 35 -5.78 -6.36 6.36
N GLN A 36 -6.47 -5.23 6.54
CA GLN A 36 -7.93 -5.17 6.63
C GLN A 36 -8.62 -5.26 5.27
N LEU A 37 -7.93 -4.92 4.19
CA LEU A 37 -8.43 -5.10 2.84
C LEU A 37 -8.25 -6.55 2.40
N LYS A 38 -9.20 -7.05 1.63
CA LYS A 38 -9.07 -8.23 0.80
C LYS A 38 -8.55 -7.85 -0.58
N ALA A 39 -7.98 -8.80 -1.30
CA ALA A 39 -7.54 -8.58 -2.68
C ALA A 39 -8.69 -8.11 -3.60
N GLU A 40 -9.92 -8.59 -3.36
CA GLU A 40 -11.13 -8.25 -4.11
C GLU A 40 -11.68 -6.83 -3.86
N ASP A 41 -11.20 -6.12 -2.84
CA ASP A 41 -11.70 -4.79 -2.48
C ASP A 41 -11.18 -3.67 -3.41
N ALA A 42 -10.18 -3.97 -4.23
CA ALA A 42 -9.62 -3.06 -5.23
C ALA A 42 -9.20 -3.84 -6.48
N PRO A 43 -9.28 -3.24 -7.68
CA PRO A 43 -8.87 -3.90 -8.90
C PRO A 43 -7.33 -4.01 -8.97
N LEU A 44 -6.83 -4.96 -9.77
CA LEU A 44 -5.39 -5.30 -9.84
C LEU A 44 -4.50 -4.09 -10.17
N ASP A 45 -4.93 -3.30 -11.12
CA ASP A 45 -4.31 -2.05 -11.55
C ASP A 45 -4.12 -1.06 -10.39
N GLU A 46 -5.10 -0.95 -9.49
CA GLU A 46 -4.95 -0.10 -8.30
C GLU A 46 -3.97 -0.68 -7.26
N TRP A 47 -3.97 -2.01 -7.09
CA TRP A 47 -2.96 -2.67 -6.25
C TRP A 47 -1.56 -2.50 -6.81
N ASN A 48 -1.40 -2.59 -8.13
CA ASN A 48 -0.14 -2.40 -8.83
C ASN A 48 0.33 -0.94 -8.78
N ASP A 49 -0.58 0.04 -8.92
CA ASP A 49 -0.28 1.45 -8.68
C ASP A 49 0.28 1.65 -7.26
N ALA A 50 -0.38 1.07 -6.26
CA ALA A 50 0.04 1.17 -4.86
C ALA A 50 1.40 0.51 -4.61
N LEU A 51 1.64 -0.66 -5.21
CA LEU A 51 2.89 -1.41 -5.13
C LEU A 51 4.06 -0.65 -5.78
N ALA A 52 3.84 -0.09 -6.96
CA ALA A 52 4.83 0.73 -7.65
C ALA A 52 5.14 2.01 -6.87
N TYR A 53 4.11 2.69 -6.36
CA TYR A 53 4.26 3.95 -5.66
C TYR A 53 4.92 3.82 -4.27
N LEU A 54 4.46 2.87 -3.45
CA LEU A 54 4.92 2.73 -2.06
C LEU A 54 6.22 1.93 -1.96
N ALA A 55 6.40 0.90 -2.80
CA ALA A 55 7.48 -0.06 -2.68
C ALA A 55 8.46 -0.05 -3.85
N GLY A 56 8.21 0.73 -4.90
CA GLY A 56 9.05 0.79 -6.11
C GLY A 56 9.13 -0.55 -6.85
N ARG A 57 8.13 -1.43 -6.66
CA ARG A 57 8.14 -2.80 -7.17
C ARG A 57 7.41 -2.93 -8.51
N PRO A 58 7.77 -3.91 -9.35
CA PRO A 58 7.05 -4.18 -10.57
C PRO A 58 5.61 -4.64 -10.29
N PRO A 59 4.69 -4.46 -11.25
CA PRO A 59 3.32 -4.94 -11.12
C PRO A 59 3.29 -6.46 -10.91
N ALA A 60 2.38 -6.93 -10.05
CA ALA A 60 2.13 -8.34 -9.83
C ALA A 60 1.10 -8.89 -10.83
N SER A 61 1.04 -10.22 -10.91
CA SER A 61 0.15 -10.96 -11.82
C SER A 61 -1.34 -10.88 -11.43
N ASP A 62 -1.62 -10.70 -10.14
CA ASP A 62 -2.98 -10.60 -9.59
C ASP A 62 -3.01 -9.76 -8.29
N ALA A 63 -4.23 -9.43 -7.86
CA ALA A 63 -4.45 -8.51 -6.74
C ALA A 63 -3.98 -9.11 -5.39
N ALA A 64 -4.04 -10.45 -5.25
CA ALA A 64 -3.58 -11.11 -4.04
C ALA A 64 -2.05 -11.04 -3.94
N ALA A 65 -1.35 -11.32 -5.04
CA ALA A 65 0.10 -11.20 -5.12
C ALA A 65 0.57 -9.76 -4.86
N ALA A 66 -0.09 -8.76 -5.47
CA ALA A 66 0.25 -7.35 -5.23
C ALA A 66 0.05 -6.95 -3.75
N ARG A 67 -1.04 -7.41 -3.13
CA ARG A 67 -1.32 -7.20 -1.70
C ARG A 67 -0.28 -7.86 -0.80
N GLU A 68 0.13 -9.09 -1.11
CA GLU A 68 1.16 -9.80 -0.34
C GLU A 68 2.53 -9.13 -0.44
N GLU A 69 2.93 -8.68 -1.64
CA GLU A 69 4.16 -7.91 -1.84
C GLU A 69 4.15 -6.59 -1.05
N LEU A 70 3.01 -5.87 -1.05
CA LEU A 70 2.84 -4.68 -0.22
C LEU A 70 2.98 -4.99 1.28
N LEU A 71 2.35 -6.07 1.77
CA LEU A 71 2.48 -6.47 3.18
C LEU A 71 3.91 -6.87 3.54
N SER A 72 4.61 -7.54 2.62
CA SER A 72 6.02 -7.92 2.77
C SER A 72 6.90 -6.67 2.89
N PHE A 73 6.75 -5.72 1.96
CA PHE A 73 7.45 -4.43 2.00
C PHE A 73 7.19 -3.65 3.30
N LEU A 74 5.94 -3.60 3.75
CA LEU A 74 5.54 -2.89 4.97
C LEU A 74 5.95 -3.61 6.27
N SER A 75 6.30 -4.89 6.20
CA SER A 75 6.73 -5.70 7.36
C SER A 75 8.25 -5.85 7.44
N ALA A 76 8.97 -5.66 6.34
CA ALA A 76 10.42 -5.50 6.35
C ALA A 76 10.75 -4.24 7.15
N ALA A 77 11.29 -4.44 8.36
CA ALA A 77 11.68 -3.36 9.26
C ALA A 77 12.63 -2.38 8.55
N GLY A 78 12.48 -1.09 8.89
CA GLY A 78 13.55 -0.11 8.66
C GLY A 78 14.77 -0.44 9.51
#